data_AF-A0A2D7M124-F1
#
_entry.id   AF-A0A2D7M124-F1
#
_cell.length_a   1.000
_cell.length_b   1.000
_cell.length_c   1.000
_cell.angle_alpha   90.00
_cell.angle_beta   90.00
_cell.angle_gamma   90.00
#
_symmetry.space_group_name_H-M   'P 1'
#
loop_
_entity.id
_entity.type
_entity.pdbx_description
1 polymer ?
#
loop_
_entity_poly.entity_id
_entity_poly.type
_entity_poly.pdbx_seq_one_letter_code
_entity_poly.pdbx_strand_id
1 'polypeptide(L)'
;MKTRDKTPLTVGKTPSMTVVEIPSIHSLARTLLLIPLLLTLLSGCGSTSTVVTDTASSEKTTVSEESYSRVFAEDELVGYVGFRKINVKVGKTTSDLGVFQVYNSAFELLGTYDQSGNTRVFRRNDQVLLGTFAPEDSVRQITGLSGKIRIVDGLQ
;
A
#
# COMPACT_ATOMS: atom_id res chain seq x y z
N MET A 1 -8.44 -54.01 -22.25
CA MET A 1 -8.01 -54.89 -21.12
C MET A 1 -6.61 -54.46 -20.68
N LYS A 2 -6.34 -54.54 -19.36
CA LYS A 2 -5.10 -54.18 -18.62
C LYS A 2 -4.82 -52.67 -18.47
N THR A 3 -4.59 -52.11 -17.29
CA THR A 3 -4.74 -52.56 -15.88
C THR A 3 -4.71 -51.29 -15.05
N ARG A 4 -5.60 -51.19 -14.06
CA ARG A 4 -5.50 -50.22 -12.97
C ARG A 4 -4.24 -50.54 -12.17
N ASP A 5 -3.48 -49.52 -11.81
CA ASP A 5 -2.61 -49.62 -10.64
C ASP A 5 -3.05 -48.59 -9.60
N LYS A 6 -3.19 -49.08 -8.37
CA LYS A 6 -3.68 -48.36 -7.20
C LYS A 6 -2.53 -48.29 -6.18
N THR A 7 -2.53 -47.19 -5.43
CA THR A 7 -2.01 -47.00 -4.05
C THR A 7 -0.47 -46.88 -3.85
N PRO A 8 0.02 -46.23 -2.76
CA PRO A 8 -0.71 -45.59 -1.66
C PRO A 8 -0.31 -44.14 -1.29
N LEU A 9 -1.18 -43.57 -0.45
CA LEU A 9 -1.07 -42.32 0.31
C LEU A 9 0.29 -42.14 0.99
N THR A 10 0.84 -40.93 0.92
CA THR A 10 1.74 -40.41 1.95
C THR A 10 1.16 -39.13 2.50
N VAL A 11 0.68 -39.23 3.75
CA VAL A 11 0.19 -38.14 4.58
C VAL A 11 1.37 -37.25 4.94
N GLY A 12 1.52 -36.14 4.21
CA GLY A 12 2.48 -35.09 4.51
C GLY A 12 2.01 -34.26 5.70
N LYS A 13 2.38 -34.71 6.89
CA LYS A 13 2.66 -33.97 8.12
C LYS A 13 2.18 -32.50 8.13
N THR A 14 1.09 -32.25 8.83
CA THR A 14 0.64 -30.90 9.25
C THR A 14 1.74 -30.22 10.07
N PRO A 15 2.12 -28.97 9.78
CA PRO A 15 2.95 -28.21 10.70
C PRO A 15 2.14 -27.91 11.97
N SER A 16 2.65 -28.44 13.09
CA SER A 16 2.16 -28.15 14.44
C SER A 16 2.30 -26.65 14.70
N MET A 17 1.16 -26.00 14.92
CA MET A 17 1.04 -24.61 15.33
C MET A 17 1.50 -24.49 16.79
N THR A 18 2.76 -24.14 17.02
CA THR A 18 3.17 -23.62 18.33
C THR A 18 2.67 -22.19 18.46
N VAL A 19 1.57 -22.03 19.18
CA VAL A 19 1.13 -20.75 19.73
C VAL A 19 2.20 -20.31 20.72
N VAL A 20 2.97 -19.29 20.35
CA VAL A 20 3.86 -18.60 21.29
C VAL A 20 2.97 -17.63 22.08
N GLU A 21 2.70 -17.96 23.33
CA GLU A 21 2.05 -17.05 24.28
C GLU A 21 2.89 -15.78 24.43
N ILE A 22 2.27 -14.64 24.14
CA ILE A 22 2.80 -13.31 24.48
C ILE A 22 2.24 -12.98 25.86
N PRO A 23 3.05 -12.91 26.94
CA PRO A 23 2.58 -12.31 28.17
C PRO A 23 2.47 -10.80 27.95
N SER A 24 1.27 -10.30 28.21
CA SER A 24 0.91 -8.91 28.11
C SER A 24 0.97 -8.25 29.48
N ILE A 25 1.48 -7.02 29.47
CA ILE A 25 1.17 -5.85 30.32
C ILE A 25 1.81 -5.62 31.71
N HIS A 26 2.21 -4.34 31.85
CA HIS A 26 2.32 -3.44 33.02
C HIS A 26 3.68 -3.31 33.70
N SER A 27 4.29 -2.12 33.59
CA SER A 27 4.39 -1.20 34.73
C SER A 27 5.01 0.14 34.35
N LEU A 28 4.38 1.22 34.81
CA LEU A 28 4.78 2.61 34.71
C LEU A 28 6.10 2.86 35.46
N ALA A 29 7.17 3.24 34.76
CA ALA A 29 8.30 3.91 35.38
C ALA A 29 8.39 5.34 34.83
N ARG A 30 7.72 6.25 35.53
CA ARG A 30 8.00 7.68 35.50
C ARG A 30 9.45 7.88 35.93
N THR A 31 10.29 8.36 35.03
CA THR A 31 11.56 8.99 35.40
C THR A 31 11.56 10.40 34.85
N LEU A 32 10.98 11.28 35.66
CA LEU A 32 11.20 12.72 35.64
C LEU A 32 12.68 12.95 35.91
N LEU A 33 13.42 13.49 34.94
CA LEU A 33 14.71 14.11 35.23
C LEU A 33 14.82 15.42 34.44
N LEU A 34 14.39 16.47 35.13
CA LEU A 34 14.66 17.87 34.83
C LEU A 34 16.16 18.09 34.74
N ILE A 35 16.64 18.60 33.61
CA ILE A 35 17.92 19.31 33.55
C ILE A 35 17.63 20.72 33.01
N PRO A 36 17.92 21.77 33.78
CA PRO A 36 17.60 23.14 33.41
C PRO A 36 18.62 23.72 32.44
N LEU A 37 18.10 24.43 31.45
CA LEU A 37 18.49 25.79 31.04
C LEU A 37 19.99 26.12 31.03
N LEU A 38 20.59 26.12 29.84
CA LEU A 38 21.71 27.01 29.53
C LEU A 38 21.36 27.83 28.28
N LEU A 39 20.77 29.00 28.51
CA LEU A 39 20.79 30.10 27.55
C LEU A 39 22.20 30.70 27.53
N THR A 40 22.89 30.58 26.41
CA THR A 40 23.91 31.57 26.03
C THR A 40 23.55 32.10 24.65
N LEU A 41 23.04 33.32 24.68
CA LEU A 41 23.00 34.25 23.56
C LEU A 41 24.43 34.44 23.04
N LEU A 42 24.65 34.16 21.75
CA LEU A 42 25.64 34.86 20.95
C LEU A 42 25.02 35.23 19.61
N SER A 43 24.92 36.54 19.44
CA SER A 43 24.68 37.31 18.24
C SER A 43 25.54 36.81 17.08
N GLY A 44 24.93 36.61 15.93
CA GLY A 44 25.63 36.26 14.69
C GLY A 44 24.73 36.43 13.48
N CYS A 45 24.48 37.68 13.10
CA CYS A 45 24.05 38.03 11.76
C CYS A 45 25.14 37.55 10.79
N GLY A 46 24.83 36.53 10.01
CA GLY A 46 25.74 35.92 9.05
C GLY A 46 24.93 35.40 7.89
N SER A 47 24.49 36.31 7.03
CA SER A 47 23.96 36.02 5.71
C SER A 47 25.05 35.31 4.90
N THR A 48 25.10 34.00 5.00
CA THR A 48 25.69 33.18 3.95
C THR A 48 24.51 32.56 3.23
N SER A 49 24.21 33.11 2.05
CA SER A 49 23.53 32.35 1.02
C SER A 49 24.37 31.09 0.80
N THR A 50 24.01 30.00 1.47
CA THR A 50 24.19 28.69 0.86
C THR A 50 23.37 28.76 -0.41
N VAL A 51 24.07 29.09 -1.50
CA VAL A 51 23.74 28.59 -2.82
C VAL A 51 23.49 27.11 -2.59
N VAL A 52 22.21 26.74 -2.50
CA VAL A 52 21.79 25.39 -2.78
C VAL A 52 22.28 25.21 -4.20
N THR A 53 23.47 24.63 -4.31
CA THR A 53 23.89 24.05 -5.56
C THR A 53 22.86 22.96 -5.70
N ASP A 54 21.82 23.23 -6.49
CA ASP A 54 21.01 22.21 -7.09
C ASP A 54 22.01 21.31 -7.82
N THR A 55 22.56 20.35 -7.07
CA THR A 55 22.93 19.08 -7.64
C THR A 55 21.60 18.57 -8.11
N ALA A 56 21.23 18.98 -9.33
CA ALA A 56 20.14 18.43 -10.07
C ALA A 56 20.49 16.95 -10.20
N SER A 57 20.08 16.18 -9.20
CA SER A 57 20.00 14.75 -9.32
C SER A 57 19.14 14.56 -10.55
N SER A 58 19.67 13.92 -11.58
CA SER A 58 18.96 13.62 -12.83
C SER A 58 17.93 12.50 -12.55
N GLU A 59 17.20 12.65 -11.46
CA GLU A 59 16.15 11.79 -10.95
C GLU A 59 14.92 12.03 -11.80
N LYS A 60 14.78 11.16 -12.80
CA LYS A 60 13.64 11.19 -13.70
C LYS A 60 12.58 10.23 -13.16
N THR A 61 11.49 10.80 -12.65
CA THR A 61 10.26 10.05 -12.38
C THR A 61 9.35 10.15 -13.60
N THR A 62 8.87 9.02 -14.11
CA THR A 62 7.88 8.99 -15.19
C THR A 62 6.65 8.21 -14.74
N VAL A 63 5.47 8.75 -15.01
CA VAL A 63 4.18 8.14 -14.68
C VAL A 63 3.46 7.83 -15.99
N SER A 64 2.97 6.60 -16.14
CA SER A 64 2.19 6.21 -17.32
C SER A 64 0.84 6.94 -17.35
N GLU A 65 0.21 6.96 -18.52
CA GLU A 65 -1.24 7.18 -18.59
C GLU A 65 -1.97 6.11 -17.77
N GLU A 66 -3.16 6.47 -17.29
CA GLU A 66 -3.99 5.59 -16.49
C GLU A 66 -4.90 4.74 -17.38
N SER A 67 -4.80 3.42 -17.23
CA SER A 67 -5.79 2.51 -17.80
C SER A 67 -6.91 2.27 -16.80
N TYR A 68 -8.11 1.98 -17.27
CA TYR A 68 -9.28 1.78 -16.41
C TYR A 68 -9.95 0.43 -16.67
N SER A 69 -10.38 -0.19 -15.59
CA SER A 69 -11.19 -1.41 -15.57
C SER A 69 -12.52 -1.11 -14.88
N ARG A 70 -13.61 -1.72 -15.34
CA ARG A 70 -14.94 -1.61 -14.74
C ARG A 70 -15.10 -2.62 -13.61
N VAL A 71 -15.70 -2.20 -12.50
CA VAL A 71 -16.02 -3.05 -11.37
C VAL A 71 -17.52 -3.29 -11.35
N PHE A 72 -17.90 -4.57 -11.41
CA PHE A 72 -19.28 -5.00 -11.27
C PHE A 72 -19.49 -5.74 -9.95
N ALA A 73 -20.56 -5.40 -9.23
CA ALA A 73 -21.07 -6.19 -8.11
C ALA A 73 -22.46 -6.69 -8.49
N GLU A 74 -22.69 -8.00 -8.42
CA GLU A 74 -23.99 -8.60 -8.79
C GLU A 74 -24.51 -8.14 -10.18
N ASP A 75 -23.57 -7.98 -11.13
CA ASP A 75 -23.79 -7.49 -12.50
C ASP A 75 -24.21 -6.03 -12.65
N GLU A 76 -24.21 -5.25 -11.57
CA GLU A 76 -24.34 -3.79 -11.58
C GLU A 76 -22.95 -3.11 -11.62
N LEU A 77 -22.80 -2.09 -12.46
CA LEU A 77 -21.59 -1.27 -12.49
C LEU A 77 -21.51 -0.40 -11.23
N VAL A 78 -20.54 -0.67 -10.36
CA VAL A 78 -20.39 -0.01 -9.06
C VAL A 78 -19.19 0.94 -8.99
N GLY A 79 -18.26 0.84 -9.94
CA GLY A 79 -17.11 1.71 -9.98
C GLY A 79 -16.05 1.28 -10.98
N TYR A 80 -14.84 1.80 -10.77
CA TYR A 80 -13.70 1.60 -11.66
C TYR A 80 -12.43 1.35 -10.87
N VAL A 81 -11.50 0.59 -11.45
CA VAL A 81 -10.12 0.49 -10.98
C VAL A 81 -9.21 1.07 -12.06
N GLY A 82 -8.54 2.16 -11.74
CA GLY A 82 -7.47 2.72 -12.54
C GLY A 82 -6.12 2.09 -12.22
N PHE A 83 -5.25 1.95 -13.20
CA PHE A 83 -3.88 1.46 -13.02
C PHE A 83 -2.87 2.43 -13.63
N ARG A 84 -1.82 2.75 -12.87
CA ARG A 84 -0.67 3.52 -13.33
C ARG A 84 0.62 2.80 -13.00
N LYS A 85 1.58 2.88 -13.92
CA LYS A 85 2.96 2.47 -13.70
C LYS A 85 3.82 3.70 -13.45
N ILE A 86 4.44 3.74 -12.28
CA ILE A 86 5.41 4.76 -11.88
C ILE A 86 6.80 4.15 -12.04
N ASN A 87 7.68 4.80 -12.79
CA ASN A 87 9.07 4.40 -12.91
C ASN A 87 9.91 5.52 -12.28
N VAL A 88 10.69 5.17 -11.27
CA VAL A 88 11.58 6.11 -10.56
C VAL A 88 13.01 5.71 -10.88
N LYS A 89 13.77 6.62 -11.49
CA LYS A 89 15.20 6.44 -11.72
C LYS A 89 15.99 7.27 -10.73
N VAL A 90 16.76 6.63 -9.85
CA VAL A 90 17.67 7.27 -8.90
C VAL A 90 19.07 6.75 -9.16
N GLY A 91 19.95 7.62 -9.68
CA GLY A 91 21.29 7.23 -10.12
C GLY A 91 21.26 6.16 -11.23
N LYS A 92 21.80 4.97 -10.92
CA LYS A 92 21.83 3.80 -11.83
C LYS A 92 20.67 2.82 -11.60
N THR A 93 19.84 3.05 -10.59
CA THR A 93 18.74 2.16 -10.23
C THR A 93 17.43 2.66 -10.83
N THR A 94 16.69 1.77 -11.46
CA THR A 94 15.31 2.00 -11.89
C THR A 94 14.39 1.14 -11.03
N SER A 95 13.36 1.74 -10.46
CA SER A 95 12.32 1.05 -9.70
C SER A 95 10.97 1.24 -10.37
N ASP A 96 10.24 0.14 -10.53
CA ASP A 96 8.90 0.12 -11.11
C ASP A 96 7.89 -0.10 -9.98
N LEU A 97 6.91 0.79 -9.89
CA LEU A 97 5.81 0.71 -8.94
C LEU A 97 4.48 0.74 -9.70
N GLY A 98 3.70 -0.34 -9.57
CA GLY A 98 2.31 -0.35 -10.00
C GLY A 98 1.39 0.15 -8.89
N VAL A 99 0.57 1.15 -9.20
CA VAL A 99 -0.45 1.68 -8.28
C VAL A 99 -1.82 1.51 -8.92
N PHE A 100 -2.74 0.96 -8.14
CA PHE A 100 -4.15 0.81 -8.48
C PHE A 100 -4.96 1.84 -7.69
N GLN A 101 -5.83 2.56 -8.39
CA GLN A 101 -6.71 3.57 -7.84
C GLN A 101 -8.15 3.08 -7.95
N VAL A 102 -8.91 3.10 -6.86
CA VAL A 102 -10.30 2.61 -6.84
C VAL A 102 -11.23 3.79 -6.81
N TYR A 103 -12.18 3.82 -7.74
CA TYR A 103 -13.16 4.88 -7.93
C TYR A 103 -14.58 4.36 -7.78
N ASN A 104 -15.50 5.21 -7.33
CA ASN A 104 -16.94 4.92 -7.45
C ASN A 104 -17.43 5.14 -8.89
N SER A 105 -18.72 4.90 -9.13
CA SER A 105 -19.37 5.10 -10.44
C SER A 105 -19.35 6.55 -10.94
N ALA A 106 -19.14 7.53 -10.05
CA ALA A 106 -18.99 8.95 -10.37
C ALA A 106 -17.52 9.37 -10.60
N PHE A 107 -16.58 8.42 -10.68
CA PHE A 107 -15.13 8.66 -10.78
C PHE A 107 -14.52 9.42 -9.58
N GLU A 108 -15.17 9.37 -8.42
CA GLU A 108 -14.57 9.86 -7.18
C GLU A 108 -13.60 8.82 -6.63
N LEU A 109 -12.38 9.27 -6.31
CA LEU A 109 -11.31 8.40 -5.81
C LEU A 109 -11.60 7.98 -4.36
N LEU A 110 -11.77 6.69 -4.15
CA LEU A 110 -12.11 6.09 -2.84
C LEU A 110 -10.87 5.58 -2.09
N GLY A 111 -9.84 5.14 -2.82
CA GLY A 111 -8.67 4.55 -2.20
C GLY A 111 -7.66 4.05 -3.22
N THR A 112 -6.58 3.45 -2.71
CA THR A 112 -5.51 2.89 -3.54
C THR A 112 -4.99 1.58 -2.97
N TYR A 113 -4.42 0.76 -3.84
CA TYR A 113 -3.55 -0.34 -3.43
C TYR A 113 -2.37 -0.47 -4.39
N ASP A 114 -1.26 -1.03 -3.92
CA ASP A 114 -0.08 -1.27 -4.76
C ASP A 114 0.06 -2.75 -5.15
N GLN A 115 1.08 -3.06 -5.94
CA GLN A 115 1.41 -4.44 -6.34
C GLN A 115 1.72 -5.38 -5.17
N SER A 116 2.07 -4.83 -4.00
CA SER A 116 2.29 -5.62 -2.78
C SER A 116 1.00 -5.83 -2.00
N GLY A 117 -0.12 -5.22 -2.41
CA GLY A 117 -1.42 -5.30 -1.75
C GLY A 117 -1.62 -4.24 -0.67
N ASN A 118 -0.70 -3.28 -0.48
CA ASN A 118 -0.81 -2.27 0.57
C ASN A 118 -2.00 -1.35 0.28
N THR A 119 -3.09 -1.57 1.00
CA THR A 119 -4.40 -1.00 0.70
C THR A 119 -4.69 0.17 1.61
N ARG A 120 -5.14 1.26 1.01
CA ARG A 120 -5.43 2.52 1.69
C ARG A 120 -6.78 3.04 1.24
N VAL A 121 -7.57 3.52 2.19
CA VAL A 121 -8.85 4.20 1.90
C VAL A 121 -8.72 5.69 2.17
N PHE A 122 -9.31 6.51 1.32
CA PHE A 122 -9.41 7.94 1.52
C PHE A 122 -10.70 8.27 2.26
N ARG A 123 -10.55 8.93 3.42
CA ARG A 123 -11.68 9.37 4.24
C ARG A 123 -11.55 10.86 4.46
N ARG A 124 -12.46 11.65 3.87
CA ARG A 124 -12.49 13.13 3.97
C ARG A 124 -11.14 13.78 3.68
N ASN A 125 -10.24 13.88 4.66
CA ASN A 125 -8.93 14.52 4.55
C ASN A 125 -7.74 13.58 4.82
N ASP A 126 -8.01 12.32 5.21
CA ASP A 126 -6.98 11.37 5.63
C ASP A 126 -6.90 10.17 4.69
N GLN A 127 -5.68 9.68 4.50
CA GLN A 127 -5.42 8.38 3.91
C GLN A 127 -5.14 7.38 5.02
N VAL A 128 -5.97 6.34 5.14
CA VAL A 128 -5.86 5.33 6.18
C VAL A 128 -5.37 4.02 5.59
N LEU A 129 -4.24 3.50 6.08
CA LEU A 129 -3.77 2.16 5.74
C LEU A 129 -4.68 1.11 6.39
N LEU A 130 -5.24 0.23 5.56
CA LEU A 130 -6.11 -0.86 6.00
C LEU A 130 -5.34 -2.15 6.23
N GLY A 131 -4.20 -2.33 5.53
CA GLY A 131 -3.39 -3.54 5.60
C GLY A 131 -2.93 -3.99 4.22
N THR A 132 -2.61 -5.27 4.10
CA THR A 132 -2.14 -5.90 2.87
C THR A 132 -3.13 -6.97 2.42
N PHE A 133 -3.67 -6.84 1.20
CA PHE A 133 -4.73 -7.71 0.68
C PHE A 133 -4.47 -8.11 -0.77
N ALA A 134 -5.14 -9.18 -1.22
CA ALA A 134 -5.21 -9.51 -2.64
C ALA A 134 -5.98 -8.42 -3.40
N PRO A 135 -5.74 -8.20 -4.72
CA PRO A 135 -6.34 -7.10 -5.47
C PRO A 135 -7.86 -6.98 -5.34
N GLU A 136 -8.59 -8.09 -5.45
CA GLU A 136 -10.05 -8.11 -5.33
C GLU A 136 -10.50 -7.76 -3.89
N ASP A 137 -9.77 -8.24 -2.89
CA ASP A 137 -10.03 -7.93 -1.49
C ASP A 137 -9.71 -6.47 -1.17
N SER A 138 -8.66 -5.90 -1.76
CA SER A 138 -8.35 -4.47 -1.65
C SER A 138 -9.52 -3.61 -2.13
N VAL A 139 -10.11 -3.96 -3.28
CA VAL A 139 -11.32 -3.30 -3.81
C VAL A 139 -12.48 -3.44 -2.83
N ARG A 140 -12.70 -4.61 -2.22
CA ARG A 140 -13.73 -4.80 -1.18
C ARG A 140 -13.51 -3.93 0.04
N GLN A 141 -12.28 -3.90 0.55
CA GLN A 141 -11.94 -3.13 1.75
C GLN A 141 -12.10 -1.62 1.52
N ILE A 142 -11.79 -1.14 0.31
CA ILE A 142 -11.94 0.29 -0.04
C ILE A 142 -13.42 0.66 -0.25
N THR A 143 -14.17 -0.16 -0.96
CA THR A 143 -15.55 0.16 -1.38
C THR A 143 -16.62 -0.23 -0.35
N GLY A 144 -16.31 -1.15 0.57
CA GLY A 144 -17.29 -1.77 1.46
C GLY A 144 -18.23 -2.76 0.77
N LEU A 145 -17.97 -3.11 -0.50
CA LEU A 145 -18.81 -4.03 -1.25
C LEU A 145 -18.70 -5.47 -0.72
N SER A 146 -19.85 -6.12 -0.63
CA SER A 146 -19.96 -7.55 -0.33
C SER A 146 -20.43 -8.33 -1.56
N GLY A 147 -20.43 -9.66 -1.51
CA GLY A 147 -20.92 -10.49 -2.62
C GLY A 147 -19.91 -10.74 -3.74
N LYS A 148 -20.37 -11.14 -4.93
CA LYS A 148 -19.49 -11.46 -6.07
C LYS A 148 -19.06 -10.17 -6.78
N ILE A 149 -17.76 -9.93 -6.86
CA ILE A 149 -17.17 -8.82 -7.61
C ILE A 149 -16.51 -9.36 -8.86
N ARG A 150 -16.65 -8.63 -9.96
CA ARG A 150 -16.00 -8.90 -11.23
C ARG A 150 -15.33 -7.63 -11.73
N ILE A 151 -14.02 -7.69 -11.96
CA ILE A 151 -13.25 -6.61 -12.57
C ILE A 151 -13.05 -6.98 -14.05
N VAL A 152 -13.40 -6.07 -14.94
CA VAL A 152 -13.31 -6.27 -16.39
C VAL A 152 -12.47 -5.15 -16.98
N ASP A 153 -11.42 -5.53 -17.70
CA ASP A 153 -10.55 -4.57 -18.38
C ASP A 153 -11.32 -3.70 -19.37
N GLY A 154 -10.97 -2.41 -19.40
CA GLY A 154 -11.41 -1.46 -20.41
C GLY A 154 -12.63 -0.60 -20.03
N LEU A 155 -12.46 0.71 -20.22
CA LEU A 155 -13.49 1.61 -20.71
C LEU A 155 -13.43 1.55 -22.24
N GLN A 156 -14.50 1.12 -22.90
CA GLN A 156 -14.66 1.36 -24.34
C GLN A 156 -15.01 2.82 -24.59
#